data_AF-A0ABD3F2V5-F1
#
_entry.id   AF-A0ABD3F2V5-F1
#
_cell.length_a   1.000
_cell.length_b   1.000
_cell.length_c   1.000
_cell.angle_alpha   90.00
_cell.angle_beta   90.00
_cell.angle_gamma   90.00
#
_symmetry.space_group_name_H-M   'P 1'
#
loop_
_entity.id
_entity.type
_entity.pdbx_description
1 polymer ?
#
loop_
_entity_poly.entity_id
_entity_poly.type
_entity_poly.pdbx_seq_one_letter_code
_entity_poly.pdbx_strand_id
1 'polypeptide(L)' 'MAYSTEIELQGVTAFEAPPAPSFRYTIALKDNKLSIWMEDCISKKQWYKGDMGTSDFTSSANSILTRPPVTMSRSFKML' A
#
# COMPACT_ATOMS: atom_id res chain seq x y z
N MET A 1 -12.95 -11.81 -17.90
CA MET A 1 -11.64 -11.19 -18.19
C MET A 1 -11.19 -10.47 -16.94
N ALA A 2 -10.09 -10.91 -16.32
CA ALA A 2 -9.57 -10.26 -15.13
C ALA A 2 -8.69 -9.09 -15.57
N TYR A 3 -9.01 -7.88 -15.15
CA TYR A 3 -8.18 -6.71 -15.36
C TYR A 3 -7.08 -6.79 -14.30
N SER A 4 -5.85 -7.14 -14.70
CA SER A 4 -4.70 -7.02 -13.82
C SER A 4 -4.51 -5.52 -13.55
N THR A 5 -4.91 -5.04 -12.38
CA THR A 5 -4.68 -3.66 -11.97
C THR A 5 -3.20 -3.50 -11.67
N GLU A 6 -2.47 -2.98 -12.66
CA GLU A 6 -1.10 -2.54 -12.49
C GLU A 6 -1.11 -1.14 -11.88
N ILE A 7 -0.55 -1.02 -10.67
CA ILE A 7 -0.49 0.24 -9.93
C ILE A 7 0.98 0.55 -9.69
N GLU A 8 1.42 1.76 -10.03
CA GLU A 8 2.76 2.24 -9.72
C GLU A 8 2.67 3.62 -9.05
N LEU A 9 3.38 3.76 -7.93
CA LEU A 9 3.46 4.98 -7.15
C LEU A 9 4.93 5.34 -6.97
N GLN A 10 5.32 6.53 -7.37
CA GLN A 10 6.66 7.08 -7.15
C GLN A 10 6.60 8.24 -6.17
N GLY A 11 7.61 8.37 -5.33
CA GLY A 11 7.65 9.43 -4.32
C GLY A 11 9.05 9.72 -3.80
N VAL A 12 9.12 10.76 -2.97
CA VAL A 12 10.32 11.14 -2.22
C VAL A 12 9.93 11.29 -0.76
N THR A 13 10.75 10.77 0.14
CA THR A 13 10.57 10.89 1.59
C THR A 13 11.88 11.29 2.25
N ALA A 14 11.80 11.94 3.40
CA ALA A 14 12.94 12.23 4.27
C ALA A 14 12.54 11.83 5.69
N PHE A 15 13.43 11.12 6.40
CA PHE A 15 13.11 10.58 7.73
C PHE A 15 13.49 11.54 8.88
N GLU A 16 14.27 12.58 8.61
CA GLU A 16 14.74 13.54 9.63
C GLU A 16 14.52 14.99 9.17
N ALA A 17 14.67 15.93 10.11
CA ALA A 17 14.64 17.35 9.80
C ALA A 17 15.85 17.74 8.92
N PRO A 18 15.71 18.70 7.99
CA PRO A 18 16.81 19.17 7.17
C PRO A 18 18.07 19.51 8.00
N PRO A 19 19.28 19.13 7.58
CA PRO A 19 19.66 18.54 6.30
C PRO A 19 19.68 16.99 6.33
N ALA A 20 18.50 16.37 6.30
CA ALA A 20 18.36 14.92 6.23
C ALA A 20 18.58 14.37 4.82
N PRO A 21 19.05 13.11 4.69
CA PRO A 21 19.03 12.39 3.43
C PRO A 21 17.61 12.28 2.89
N SER A 22 17.48 12.52 1.59
CA SER A 22 16.24 12.31 0.85
C SER A 22 16.28 10.94 0.18
N PHE A 23 15.16 10.24 0.24
CA PHE A 23 15.00 8.90 -0.29
C PHE A 23 13.93 8.92 -1.37
N ARG A 24 14.27 8.45 -2.56
CA ARG A 24 13.29 8.21 -3.63
C ARG A 24 12.79 6.79 -3.50
N TYR A 25 11.49 6.59 -3.63
CA TYR A 25 10.91 5.26 -3.60
C TYR A 25 9.90 5.06 -4.72
N THR A 26 9.77 3.80 -5.14
CA THR A 26 8.77 3.34 -6.09
C THR A 26 8.09 2.12 -5.50
N ILE A 27 6.76 2.16 -5.40
CA ILE A 27 5.92 1.04 -4.98
C ILE A 27 5.09 0.63 -6.19
N ALA A 28 5.24 -0.61 -6.65
CA ALA A 28 4.49 -1.12 -7.79
C ALA A 28 3.80 -2.44 -7.45
N LEU A 29 2.52 -2.55 -7.80
CA LEU A 29 1.72 -3.76 -7.75
C LEU A 29 1.50 -4.24 -9.19
N LYS A 30 2.14 -5.35 -9.56
CA LYS A 30 2.01 -5.97 -10.89
C LYS A 30 1.67 -7.44 -10.69
N ASP A 31 0.68 -7.97 -11.41
CA ASP A 31 0.26 -9.37 -11.29
C ASP A 31 -0.02 -9.83 -9.84
N ASN A 32 -0.65 -8.97 -9.03
CA ASN A 32 -0.88 -9.15 -7.58
C ASN A 32 0.39 -9.32 -6.73
N LYS A 33 1.55 -8.98 -7.29
CA LYS A 33 2.83 -8.96 -6.59
C LYS A 33 3.27 -7.54 -6.32
N LEU A 34 3.56 -7.27 -5.05
CA LEU A 34 4.06 -5.98 -4.61
C LEU A 34 5.58 -5.94 -4.74
N SER A 35 6.07 -4.81 -5.22
CA SER A 35 7.48 -4.48 -5.30
C SER A 35 7.73 -3.08 -4.76
N ILE A 36 8.80 -2.94 -4.00
CA ILE A 36 9.23 -1.71 -3.36
C ILE A 36 10.70 -1.50 -3.71
N TRP A 37 10.97 -0.37 -4.33
CA TRP A 37 12.30 0.16 -4.59
C TRP A 37 12.52 1.39 -3.75
N MET A 38 13.73 1.54 -3.21
CA MET A 38 14.14 2.74 -2.50
C MET A 38 15.60 3.07 -2.83
N GLU A 39 15.89 4.34 -3.04
CA GLU A 39 17.22 4.89 -3.28
C GLU A 39 17.46 6.05 -2.31
N ASP A 40 18.61 6.03 -1.62
CA ASP A 40 19.14 7.21 -0.95
C ASP A 40 19.77 8.15 -1.99
N CYS A 41 19.24 9.36 -2.13
CA CYS A 41 19.71 10.34 -3.10
C CYS A 41 21.15 10.80 -2.84
N ILE A 42 21.62 10.77 -1.59
CA ILE A 42 22.94 11.24 -1.19
C ILE A 42 23.96 10.14 -1.37
N SER A 43 23.76 8.99 -0.73
CA SER A 43 24.74 7.90 -0.77
C SER A 43 24.63 7.00 -2.01
N LYS A 44 23.55 7.16 -2.79
CA LYS A 44 23.20 6.29 -3.94
C LYS A 44 23.03 4.82 -3.58
N LYS A 45 22.85 4.51 -2.30
CA LYS A 45 22.48 3.16 -1.86
C LYS A 45 21.06 2.86 -2.31
N GLN A 46 20.89 1.66 -2.86
CA GLN A 46 19.63 1.18 -3.39
C GLN A 46 19.20 -0.09 -2.66
N TRP A 47 17.91 -0.18 -2.39
CA TRP A 47 17.27 -1.35 -1.80
C TRP A 47 16.08 -1.74 -2.66
N TYR A 48 15.95 -3.05 -2.87
CA TYR A 48 14.85 -3.64 -3.60
C TYR A 48 14.25 -4.80 -2.81
N LYS A 49 12.92 -4.80 -2.73
CA LYS A 49 12.11 -5.94 -2.29
C LYS A 49 10.97 -6.14 -3.28
N GLY A 50 10.99 -7.24 -3.99
CA GLY A 50 10.01 -7.57 -5.03
C GLY A 50 9.32 -8.90 -4.78
N ASP A 51 8.44 -9.27 -5.72
CA ASP A 51 7.75 -10.56 -5.77
C ASP A 51 6.95 -10.92 -4.51
N MET A 52 6.58 -9.92 -3.70
CA MET A 52 5.80 -10.14 -2.49
C MET A 52 4.36 -10.46 -2.87
N GLY A 53 3.91 -11.66 -2.53
CA GLY A 53 2.53 -12.08 -2.72
C GLY A 53 1.61 -11.42 -1.68
N THR A 54 0.31 -11.54 -1.90
CA THR A 54 -0.71 -10.97 -0.99
C THR A 54 -0.58 -11.46 0.45
N SER A 55 -0.11 -12.69 0.67
CA SER A 55 0.18 -13.26 1.99
C SER A 55 1.35 -12.60 2.71
N ASP A 56 2.27 -11.96 1.99
CA ASP A 56 3.48 -11.38 2.55
C ASP A 56 3.24 -9.95 3.07
N PHE A 57 2.28 -9.23 2.49
CA PHE A 57 1.96 -7.85 2.86
C PHE A 57 0.56 -7.66 3.48
N THR A 58 -0.31 -8.67 3.42
CA THR A 58 -1.64 -8.64 4.05
C THR A 58 -1.69 -9.59 5.23
N SER A 59 -2.08 -9.07 6.38
CA SER A 59 -2.46 -9.85 7.55
C SER A 59 -3.94 -9.60 7.87
N SER A 60 -4.54 -10.46 8.69
CA SER A 60 -5.94 -10.29 9.14
C SER A 60 -6.19 -8.93 9.81
N ALA A 61 -5.15 -8.30 10.36
CA ALA A 61 -5.20 -6.95 10.92
C ALA A 61 -5.29 -5.83 9.86
N ASN A 62 -4.75 -6.04 8.66
CA ASN A 62 -4.70 -5.03 7.58
C ASN A 62 -5.72 -5.31 6.47
N SER A 63 -6.39 -6.46 6.50
CA SER A 63 -7.45 -6.76 5.56
C SER A 63 -8.68 -5.91 5.87
N ILE A 64 -9.02 -4.99 4.97
CA ILE A 64 -10.32 -4.31 5.02
C ILE A 64 -11.37 -5.35 4.59
N LEU A 65 -11.95 -6.03 5.57
CA LEU A 65 -13.16 -6.83 5.34
C LEU A 65 -14.24 -5.85 4.88
N THR A 66 -14.77 -6.09 3.68
CA THR A 66 -15.95 -5.37 3.19
C THR A 66 -17.08 -5.62 4.17
N ARG A 67 -17.32 -4.66 5.07
CA ARG A 67 -18.48 -4.69 5.96
C ARG A 67 -19.71 -4.72 5.05
N PRO A 68 -20.59 -5.74 5.13
CA PRO A 68 -21.80 -5.73 4.31
C PRO A 68 -22.59 -4.44 4.59
N PRO A 69 -23.32 -3.90 3.59
CA PRO A 69 -24.09 -2.68 3.78
C PRO A 69 -25.00 -2.87 4.98
N VAL A 70 -24.88 -1.97 5.96
CA VAL A 70 -25.75 -1.96 7.13
C VAL A 70 -27.19 -1.79 6.63
N THR A 71 -27.93 -2.90 6.57
CA THR A 71 -29.38 -2.85 6.35
C THR A 71 -29.99 -2.20 7.59
N MET A 72 -30.24 -0.89 7.52
CA MET A 72 -30.95 -0.17 8.57
C MET A 72 -32.41 -0.62 8.57
N SER A 73 -32.73 -1.67 9.32
CA SER A 73 -34.11 -2.02 9.66
C SER A 73 -34.61 -1.02 10.72
N ARG A 74 -35.14 0.11 10.27
CA ARG A 74 -35.75 1.12 11.14
C ARG A 74 -37.15 0.66 11.52
N SER A 75 -37.26 -0.17 12.57
CA SER A 75 -38.56 -0.48 13.18
C SER A 75 -39.01 0.73 14.00
N PHE A 76 -39.91 1.55 13.43
CA PHE A 76 -40.62 2.58 14.18
C PHE A 76 -41.79 1.91 14.90
N LYS A 77 -41.69 1.71 16.21
CA LYS A 77 -42.81 1.23 17.02
C LYS A 77 -43.73 2.44 17.27
N MET A 78 -44.94 2.38 16.71
CA MET A 78 -46.01 3.34 16.93
C MET A 78 -46.64 3.03 18.31
N LEU A 79 -46.55 3.97 19.24
CA LEU A 79 -47.33 4.05 20.47
C LEU A 79 -47.91 5.46 20.53
#